data_AF-A0A074XBN4-F1
#
_entry.id   AF-A0A074XBN4-F1
#
_cell.length_a   1.000
_cell.length_b   1.000
_cell.length_c   1.000
_cell.angle_alpha   90.00
_cell.angle_beta   90.00
_cell.angle_gamma   90.00
#
_symmetry.space_group_name_H-M   'P 1'
#
loop_
_entity.id
_entity.type
_entity.pdbx_description
1 polymer ?
#
loop_
_entity_poly.entity_id
_entity_poly.type
_entity_poly.pdbx_seq_one_letter_code
_entity_poly.pdbx_strand_id
1 'polypeptide(L)'
;QFFTKLTSLLETRQQKGRGSIFLTQKRLTFDDSSVSKPTDSPLADLEPPSAPLPILIRATDGNSQTKDRKKSEKIKLSTVVQPDDLETFYTRYAEVCKQGMQALKKRDRSKRKKQKQGKKKAQDDKK
;
A
#
# COMPACT_ATOMS: atom_id res chain seq x y z
N GLN A 1 9.58 -6.07 -11.37
CA GLN A 1 10.19 -4.73 -11.50
C GLN A 1 9.60 -3.67 -10.57
N PHE A 2 8.27 -3.61 -10.33
CA PHE A 2 7.66 -2.59 -9.43
C PHE A 2 8.23 -2.62 -8.00
N PHE A 3 8.26 -3.80 -7.35
CA PHE A 3 8.78 -3.93 -5.98
C PHE A 3 10.27 -3.61 -5.85
N THR A 4 11.07 -3.93 -6.87
CA THR A 4 12.50 -3.57 -6.91
C THR A 4 12.68 -2.05 -6.88
N LYS A 5 11.93 -1.32 -7.72
CA LYS A 5 11.93 0.15 -7.73
C LYS A 5 11.37 0.74 -6.43
N LEU A 6 10.34 0.13 -5.87
CA LEU A 6 9.75 0.56 -4.59
C LEU A 6 10.75 0.40 -3.43
N THR A 7 11.52 -0.69 -3.42
CA THR A 7 12.54 -0.96 -2.40
C THR A 7 13.66 0.08 -2.47
N SER A 8 14.20 0.34 -3.67
CA SER A 8 15.21 1.38 -3.88
C SER A 8 14.70 2.78 -3.47
N LEU A 9 13.42 3.07 -3.72
CA LEU A 9 12.80 4.33 -3.31
C LEU A 9 12.68 4.44 -1.77
N LEU A 10 12.29 3.36 -1.10
CA LEU A 10 12.23 3.28 0.37
C LEU A 10 13.62 3.46 1.00
N GLU A 11 14.63 2.76 0.50
CA GLU A 11 16.02 2.88 0.98
C GLU A 11 16.55 4.31 0.82
N THR A 12 16.35 4.91 -0.35
CA THR A 12 16.77 6.30 -0.63
C THR A 12 16.14 7.28 0.35
N ARG A 13 14.86 7.07 0.71
CA ARG A 13 14.15 7.93 1.66
C ARG A 13 14.54 7.65 3.11
N GLN A 14 14.80 6.40 3.44
CA GLN A 14 15.32 6.00 4.75
C GLN A 14 16.68 6.63 5.03
N GLN A 15 17.62 6.59 4.07
CA GLN A 15 18.94 7.23 4.19
C GLN A 15 18.84 8.74 4.37
N LYS A 16 17.88 9.39 3.70
CA LYS A 16 17.64 10.84 3.84
C LYS A 16 17.01 11.23 5.19
N GLY A 17 16.46 10.27 5.94
CA GLY A 17 15.83 10.49 7.26
C GLY A 17 14.54 11.32 7.24
N ARG A 18 14.11 11.83 6.06
CA ARG A 18 12.92 12.67 5.89
C ARG A 18 12.25 12.41 4.54
N GLY A 19 10.92 12.52 4.53
CA GLY A 19 10.09 12.42 3.34
C GLY A 19 8.99 11.39 3.48
N SER A 20 7.94 11.56 2.67
CA SER A 20 6.78 10.69 2.64
C SER A 20 6.69 9.98 1.30
N ILE A 21 6.28 8.72 1.34
CA ILE A 21 6.00 7.93 0.14
C ILE A 21 4.49 7.72 0.10
N PHE A 22 3.88 8.16 -0.99
CA PHE A 22 2.44 8.08 -1.19
C PHE A 22 2.13 6.91 -2.10
N LEU A 23 1.32 5.98 -1.61
CA LEU A 23 0.74 4.90 -2.40
C LEU A 23 -0.74 5.20 -2.62
N THR A 24 -1.17 5.26 -3.87
CA THR A 24 -2.56 5.47 -4.24
C THR A 24 -3.09 4.27 -5.01
N GLN A 25 -4.33 3.89 -4.72
CA GLN A 25 -5.04 2.79 -5.35
C GLN A 25 -6.29 3.36 -6.02
N LYS A 26 -6.47 3.08 -7.31
CA LYS A 26 -7.65 3.47 -8.07
C LYS A 26 -8.11 2.28 -8.91
N ARG A 27 -9.43 2.02 -8.95
CA ARG A 27 -9.99 1.03 -9.88
C ARG A 27 -9.69 1.46 -11.31
N LEU A 28 -9.19 0.54 -12.12
CA LEU A 28 -8.94 0.79 -13.53
C LEU A 28 -10.25 0.48 -14.28
N THR A 29 -11.03 1.53 -14.54
CA THR A 29 -12.32 1.45 -15.25
C THR A 29 -12.20 1.81 -16.73
N PHE A 30 -11.04 2.29 -17.16
CA PHE A 30 -10.76 2.75 -18.52
C PHE A 30 -9.74 1.78 -19.12
N ASP A 31 -10.20 0.62 -19.58
CA ASP A 31 -9.46 -0.18 -20.54
C ASP A 31 -10.28 -0.22 -21.83
N ASP A 32 -9.70 0.32 -22.90
CA ASP A 32 -10.31 0.59 -24.21
C ASP A 32 -10.43 -0.67 -25.09
N SER A 33 -10.17 -1.88 -24.57
CA SER A 33 -9.90 -3.03 -25.45
C SER A 33 -10.80 -4.26 -25.34
N SER A 34 -11.72 -4.43 -24.38
CA SER A 34 -12.55 -5.67 -24.38
C SER A 34 -13.84 -5.71 -23.54
N VAL A 35 -14.30 -4.61 -22.92
CA VAL A 35 -15.70 -4.62 -22.44
C VAL A 35 -16.56 -4.26 -23.63
N SER A 36 -17.06 -5.28 -24.32
CA SER A 36 -18.23 -5.16 -25.19
C SER A 36 -19.28 -4.37 -24.42
N LYS A 37 -19.43 -3.09 -24.75
CA LYS A 37 -20.56 -2.29 -24.29
C LYS A 37 -21.81 -3.08 -24.69
N PRO A 38 -22.65 -3.56 -23.77
CA PRO A 38 -23.93 -4.07 -24.20
C PRO A 38 -24.68 -2.89 -24.82
N THR A 39 -24.89 -3.06 -26.12
CA THR A 39 -25.92 -2.45 -26.95
C THR A 39 -27.13 -1.90 -26.17
N ASP A 40 -27.50 -0.65 -26.45
CA ASP A 40 -28.85 -0.05 -26.31
C ASP A 40 -29.55 0.06 -24.95
N SER A 41 -28.88 -0.16 -23.80
CA SER A 41 -29.50 0.15 -22.49
C SER A 41 -29.17 1.57 -22.03
N PRO A 42 -30.16 2.49 -21.87
CA PRO A 42 -29.92 3.85 -21.39
C PRO A 42 -29.44 3.94 -19.93
N LEU A 43 -29.37 2.81 -19.22
CA LEU A 43 -28.97 2.71 -17.81
C LEU A 43 -27.74 1.80 -17.57
N ALA A 44 -26.95 1.50 -18.61
CA ALA A 44 -25.76 0.63 -18.48
C ALA A 44 -24.72 1.12 -17.44
N ASP A 45 -24.73 2.41 -17.06
CA ASP A 45 -23.89 2.98 -16.01
C ASP A 45 -24.33 2.59 -14.58
N LEU A 46 -25.59 2.18 -14.40
CA LEU A 46 -26.11 1.70 -13.11
C LEU A 46 -25.92 0.20 -12.90
N GLU A 47 -25.53 -0.53 -13.95
CA GLU A 47 -25.33 -1.97 -13.85
C GLU A 47 -23.97 -2.28 -13.22
N PRO A 48 -23.91 -3.18 -12.21
CA PRO A 48 -22.64 -3.58 -11.64
C PRO A 48 -21.78 -4.25 -12.73
N PRO A 49 -20.47 -3.97 -12.78
CA PRO A 49 -19.59 -4.54 -13.79
C PRO A 49 -19.62 -6.07 -13.73
N SER A 50 -19.80 -6.69 -14.89
CA SER A 50 -19.94 -8.15 -15.07
C SER A 50 -18.71 -8.95 -14.61
N ALA A 51 -17.53 -8.32 -14.56
CA ALA A 51 -16.27 -8.94 -14.15
C ALA A 51 -15.52 -8.10 -13.11
N PRO A 52 -14.73 -8.73 -12.21
CA PRO A 52 -13.91 -8.02 -11.24
C PRO A 52 -12.86 -7.17 -11.95
N LEU A 53 -12.87 -5.86 -11.67
CA LEU A 53 -12.00 -4.90 -12.34
C LEU A 53 -10.59 -4.87 -11.74
N PRO A 54 -9.54 -4.76 -12.56
CA PRO A 54 -8.19 -4.60 -12.08
C PRO A 54 -8.00 -3.25 -11.34
N ILE A 55 -6.98 -3.19 -10.48
CA ILE A 55 -6.62 -1.97 -9.77
C ILE A 55 -5.31 -1.39 -10.29
N LEU A 56 -5.26 -0.07 -10.42
CA LEU A 56 -4.05 0.68 -10.69
C LEU A 56 -3.46 1.19 -9.38
N ILE A 57 -2.24 0.74 -9.10
CA ILE A 57 -1.47 1.16 -7.92
C ILE A 57 -0.36 2.10 -8.38
N ARG A 58 -0.25 3.26 -7.71
CA ARG A 58 0.80 4.24 -7.97
C ARG A 58 1.58 4.56 -6.70
N ALA A 59 2.91 4.58 -6.78
CA ALA A 59 3.77 5.01 -5.69
C ALA A 59 4.56 6.25 -6.10
N THR A 60 4.60 7.27 -5.23
CA THR A 60 5.29 8.54 -5.48
C THR A 60 6.01 9.05 -4.25
N ASP A 61 7.04 9.85 -4.45
CA ASP A 61 7.92 10.36 -3.40
C ASP A 61 7.54 11.76 -2.88
N GLY A 62 6.36 12.25 -3.23
CA GLY A 62 5.79 13.48 -2.66
C GLY A 62 6.44 14.80 -3.09
N ASN A 63 7.54 14.78 -3.85
CA ASN A 63 8.29 15.97 -4.29
C ASN A 63 7.49 16.91 -5.23
N SER A 64 6.24 16.57 -5.54
CA SER A 64 5.35 17.33 -6.41
C SER A 64 4.73 18.56 -5.75
N GLN A 65 4.74 18.67 -4.42
CA GLN A 65 3.93 19.64 -3.67
C GLN A 65 4.73 20.62 -2.79
N THR A 66 6.06 20.56 -2.79
CA THR A 66 6.85 21.53 -2.03
C THR A 66 6.81 22.90 -2.70
N LYS A 67 6.33 23.92 -1.98
CA LYS A 67 6.32 25.34 -2.39
C LYS A 67 7.70 25.80 -2.88
N ASP A 68 8.76 25.24 -2.31
CA ASP A 68 10.13 25.40 -2.78
C ASP A 68 10.40 24.42 -3.92
N ARG A 69 10.14 24.88 -5.15
CA ARG A 69 10.35 24.17 -6.42
C ARG A 69 11.84 23.97 -6.73
N LYS A 70 12.63 23.38 -5.84
CA LYS A 70 13.90 22.76 -6.29
C LYS A 70 13.51 21.58 -7.16
N LYS A 71 13.72 21.75 -8.48
CA LYS A 71 13.45 20.82 -9.59
C LYS A 71 14.17 19.49 -9.34
N SER A 72 13.65 18.71 -8.40
CA SER A 72 14.08 17.34 -8.15
C SER A 72 13.20 16.44 -8.98
N GLU A 73 13.82 15.46 -9.64
CA GLU A 73 13.10 14.49 -10.46
C GLU A 73 12.09 13.75 -9.59
N LYS A 74 10.82 13.80 -10.03
CA LYS A 74 9.71 13.15 -9.33
C LYS A 74 9.69 11.68 -9.73
N ILE A 75 9.89 10.80 -8.75
CA ILE A 75 9.78 9.37 -9.00
C ILE A 75 8.29 8.99 -8.93
N LYS A 76 7.76 8.48 -10.04
CA LYS A 76 6.41 7.90 -10.13
C LYS A 76 6.53 6.45 -10.60
N LEU A 77 6.07 5.53 -9.78
CA LEU A 77 5.94 4.13 -10.12
C LEU A 77 4.46 3.80 -10.29
N SER A 78 4.12 2.99 -11.28
CA SER A 78 2.76 2.51 -11.47
C SER A 78 2.76 1.05 -11.89
N THR A 79 1.75 0.31 -11.45
CA THR A 79 1.52 -1.07 -11.82
C THR A 79 0.02 -1.36 -11.82
N VAL A 80 -0.42 -2.18 -12.76
CA VAL A 80 -1.79 -2.72 -12.78
C VAL A 80 -1.75 -4.09 -12.10
N VAL A 81 -2.72 -4.34 -11.23
CA VAL A 81 -2.86 -5.61 -10.49
C VAL A 81 -4.21 -6.21 -10.82
N GLN A 82 -4.19 -7.46 -11.27
CA GLN A 82 -5.39 -8.24 -11.55
C GLN A 82 -6.07 -8.66 -10.24
N PRO A 83 -7.39 -8.87 -10.23
CA PRO A 83 -8.13 -9.26 -9.03
C PRO A 83 -7.58 -10.54 -8.39
N ASP A 84 -7.18 -11.52 -9.20
CA ASP A 84 -6.67 -12.82 -8.73
C ASP A 84 -5.31 -12.70 -8.03
N ASP A 85 -4.50 -11.71 -8.41
CA ASP A 85 -3.15 -11.50 -7.88
C ASP A 85 -3.11 -10.53 -6.68
N LEU A 86 -4.25 -10.02 -6.22
CA LEU A 86 -4.32 -8.99 -5.18
C LEU A 86 -3.67 -9.45 -3.87
N GLU A 87 -3.98 -10.65 -3.42
CA GLU A 87 -3.47 -11.18 -2.16
C GLU A 87 -1.95 -11.38 -2.21
N THR A 88 -1.46 -11.95 -3.31
CA THR A 88 -0.03 -12.12 -3.58
C THR A 88 0.69 -10.78 -3.64
N PHE A 89 0.08 -9.77 -4.27
CA PHE A 89 0.63 -8.42 -4.35
C PHE A 89 0.79 -7.78 -2.97
N TYR A 90 -0.26 -7.80 -2.14
CA TYR A 90 -0.21 -7.17 -0.82
C TYR A 90 0.70 -7.92 0.16
N THR A 91 0.84 -9.24 0.00
CA THR A 91 1.80 -10.03 0.79
C THR A 91 3.23 -9.58 0.51
N ARG A 92 3.62 -9.49 -0.76
CA ARG A 92 4.95 -8.99 -1.17
C ARG A 92 5.15 -7.52 -0.79
N TYR A 93 4.12 -6.70 -0.95
CA TYR A 93 4.15 -5.30 -0.51
C TYR A 93 4.42 -5.18 0.99
N ALA A 94 3.75 -5.99 1.81
CA ALA A 94 3.94 -6.00 3.26
C ALA A 94 5.37 -6.40 3.64
N GLU A 95 5.98 -7.35 2.94
CA GLU A 95 7.39 -7.74 3.16
C GLU A 95 8.35 -6.58 2.85
N VAL A 96 8.19 -5.94 1.70
CA VAL A 96 8.98 -4.75 1.31
C VAL A 96 8.82 -3.63 2.34
N CYS A 97 7.59 -3.40 2.81
CA CYS A 97 7.29 -2.41 3.84
C CYS A 97 7.93 -2.73 5.19
N LYS A 98 7.91 -4.00 5.63
CA LYS A 98 8.56 -4.43 6.87
C LYS A 98 10.08 -4.20 6.81
N GLN A 99 10.69 -4.49 5.65
CA GLN A 99 12.12 -4.31 5.45
C GLN A 99 12.52 -2.83 5.33
N GLY A 100 11.73 -2.00 4.66
CA GLY A 100 12.05 -0.58 4.43
C GLY A 100 11.66 0.37 5.58
N MET A 101 10.69 0.02 6.43
CA MET A 101 10.19 0.90 7.50
C MET A 101 10.70 0.51 8.90
N GLN A 102 11.99 0.16 9.00
CA GLN A 102 12.59 -0.27 10.27
C GLN A 102 12.88 0.88 11.25
N ALA A 103 12.96 2.13 10.76
CA ALA A 103 13.30 3.30 11.57
C ALA A 103 12.15 3.79 12.48
N LEU A 104 10.98 3.12 12.45
CA LEU A 104 9.84 3.50 13.28
C LEU A 104 10.06 3.10 14.75
N LYS A 105 9.65 3.99 15.67
CA LYS A 105 9.67 3.70 17.11
C LYS A 105 8.88 2.43 17.39
N LYS A 106 9.49 1.48 18.11
CA LYS A 106 8.82 0.24 18.54
C LYS A 106 7.58 0.59 19.37
N ARG A 107 6.47 -0.09 19.08
CA ARG A 107 5.22 0.04 19.85
C ARG A 107 5.50 -0.17 21.34
N ASP A 108 5.04 0.74 22.18
CA ASP A 108 5.09 0.55 23.62
C ASP A 108 4.19 -0.65 24.02
N ARG A 109 4.80 -1.63 24.69
CA ARG A 109 4.13 -2.86 25.17
C ARG A 109 4.07 -2.90 26.69
N SER A 110 4.45 -1.83 27.40
CA SER A 110 4.49 -1.73 28.86
C SER A 110 3.18 -2.19 29.52
N LYS A 111 2.03 -1.65 29.07
CA LYS A 111 0.69 -2.02 29.59
C LYS A 111 0.35 -3.50 29.34
N ARG A 112 0.68 -4.02 28.15
CA ARG A 112 0.40 -5.42 27.77
C ARG A 112 1.30 -6.41 28.50
N LYS A 113 2.55 -6.02 28.82
CA LYS A 113 3.47 -6.80 29.67
C LYS A 113 2.99 -6.87 31.12
N LYS A 114 2.54 -5.74 31.70
CA LYS A 114 1.96 -5.70 33.05
C LYS A 114 0.73 -6.60 33.17
N GLN A 115 -0.19 -6.55 32.20
CA GLN A 115 -1.37 -7.42 32.18
C GLN A 115 -1.03 -8.91 32.06
N LYS A 116 -0.03 -9.28 31.25
CA LYS A 116 0.44 -10.67 31.15
C LYS A 116 1.12 -11.15 32.43
N GLN A 117 1.93 -10.32 33.09
CA GLN A 117 2.56 -10.66 34.37
C GLN A 117 1.52 -10.80 35.50
N GLY A 118 0.51 -9.91 35.55
CA GLY A 118 -0.58 -10.01 36.51
C GLY A 118 -1.40 -11.29 36.33
N LYS A 119 -1.73 -11.67 35.08
CA LYS A 119 -2.42 -12.93 34.80
C LYS A 119 -1.59 -14.18 35.13
N LYS A 120 -0.26 -14.14 34.93
CA LYS A 120 0.63 -15.25 35.31
C LYS A 120 0.74 -15.42 36.83
N LYS A 121 0.91 -14.32 37.58
CA LYS A 121 0.91 -14.35 39.06
C LYS A 121 -0.40 -14.90 39.62
N ALA A 122 -1.54 -14.47 39.07
CA ALA A 122 -2.85 -14.99 39.48
C ALA A 122 -3.10 -16.46 39.10
N GLN A 123 -2.31 -17.03 38.19
CA GLN A 123 -2.36 -18.47 37.85
C GLN A 123 -1.41 -19.30 38.71
N ASP A 124 -0.24 -18.77 39.10
CA ASP A 124 0.66 -19.42 40.05
C ASP A 124 0.10 -19.45 41.48
N ASP A 125 -0.59 -18.40 41.95
CA ASP A 125 -1.26 -18.38 43.27
C ASP A 125 -2.46 -19.34 43.39
N LYS A 126 -2.90 -19.96 42.28
CA LYS A 126 -4.05 -20.87 42.21
C LYS A 126 -3.68 -22.35 42.11
N LYS A 127 -2.40 -22.70 42.18
CA LYS A 127 -1.86 -24.05 42.09
C LYS A 127 -1.16 -24.42 43.38
#